data_AF-A0A0M8MFG7-F1
#
_entry.id   AF-A0A0M8MFG7-F1
#
_cell.length_a   1.000
_cell.length_b   1.000
_cell.length_c   1.000
_cell.angle_alpha   90.00
_cell.angle_beta   90.00
_cell.angle_gamma   90.00
#
_symmetry.space_group_name_H-M   'P 1'
#
loop_
_entity.id
_entity.type
_entity.pdbx_description
1 polymer ?
#
loop_
_entity_poly.entity_id
_entity_poly.type
_entity_poly.pdbx_seq_one_letter_code
_entity_poly.pdbx_strand_id
1 'polypeptide(L)'
;MDNAGFLHRRVGRVVRVISPFLKSLPVAVLTTAVFAATLAGCAPAPAPSDSDGPTAAAATPTPSVPVEGEEGPALDMEAAILEREEFLDAQQQPRDGSLLSAKTPEQQEFIAQQRAYLESQGATWAPETESLLLATTLDACETAILNNHRTDADIFAMHVNSSPIFAQVTQGDAAAEQGLASIMVFGMSFVCPSDAEQWDAAYTEVYG
;
A
#
# COMPACT_ATOMS: atom_id res chain seq x y z
N MET A 1 -48.34 -54.55 27.87
CA MET A 1 -47.09 -54.10 27.23
C MET A 1 -47.50 -53.26 26.02
N ASP A 2 -48.25 -52.17 26.20
CA ASP A 2 -47.78 -50.85 26.68
C ASP A 2 -46.71 -50.25 25.76
N ASN A 3 -46.74 -49.00 25.34
CA ASN A 3 -47.75 -47.95 25.19
C ASN A 3 -47.04 -46.86 24.34
N ALA A 4 -47.81 -45.99 23.71
CA ALA A 4 -47.34 -44.93 22.83
C ALA A 4 -46.39 -43.91 23.50
N GLY A 5 -45.56 -43.22 22.69
CA GLY A 5 -44.70 -42.13 23.15
C GLY A 5 -44.14 -41.28 22.02
N PHE A 6 -45.00 -40.49 21.38
CA PHE A 6 -44.65 -39.36 20.52
C PHE A 6 -44.39 -38.14 21.41
N LEU A 7 -43.28 -37.42 21.23
CA LEU A 7 -43.06 -36.01 21.66
C LEU A 7 -41.70 -35.55 21.09
N HIS A 8 -41.67 -34.83 19.98
CA HIS A 8 -41.48 -33.37 19.93
C HIS A 8 -40.36 -32.82 20.82
N ARG A 9 -39.31 -32.27 20.18
CA ARG A 9 -38.53 -31.05 20.50
C ARG A 9 -37.12 -31.21 19.90
N ARG A 10 -36.44 -30.22 19.36
CA ARG A 10 -36.72 -28.81 19.03
C ARG A 10 -35.56 -28.40 18.11
N VAL A 11 -35.89 -27.70 17.03
CA VAL A 11 -34.96 -26.95 16.20
C VAL A 11 -34.05 -26.11 17.09
N GLY A 12 -32.75 -26.43 17.08
CA GLY A 12 -31.70 -25.65 17.74
C GLY A 12 -31.53 -24.32 17.02
N ARG A 13 -32.17 -23.31 17.59
CA ARG A 13 -32.14 -21.91 17.19
C ARG A 13 -30.70 -21.41 17.17
N VAL A 14 -30.21 -21.00 15.99
CA VAL A 14 -28.99 -20.18 15.86
C VAL A 14 -29.20 -18.92 16.69
N VAL A 15 -28.51 -18.85 17.83
CA VAL A 15 -28.45 -17.64 18.65
C VAL A 15 -27.53 -16.68 17.89
N ARG A 16 -28.14 -15.76 17.14
CA ARG A 16 -27.48 -14.50 16.76
C ARG A 16 -27.12 -13.79 18.07
N VAL A 17 -25.85 -13.83 18.44
CA VAL A 17 -25.29 -12.89 19.41
C VAL A 17 -25.12 -11.56 18.68
N ILE A 18 -26.21 -10.81 18.61
CA ILE A 18 -26.16 -9.37 18.45
C ILE A 18 -25.62 -8.87 19.77
N SER A 19 -24.39 -8.37 19.80
CA SER A 19 -23.84 -7.67 20.96
C SER A 19 -24.01 -6.17 20.73
N PRO A 20 -24.95 -5.50 21.42
CA PRO A 20 -25.08 -4.05 21.40
C PRO A 20 -24.32 -3.48 22.59
N PHE A 21 -23.05 -3.14 22.41
CA PHE A 21 -22.34 -2.30 23.38
C PHE A 21 -22.31 -0.86 22.88
N LEU A 22 -23.44 -0.18 23.08
CA LEU A 22 -23.43 1.26 23.37
C LEU A 22 -22.84 1.47 24.78
N LYS A 23 -21.91 2.42 24.89
CA LYS A 23 -21.90 3.52 25.90
C LYS A 23 -20.61 4.31 25.74
N SER A 24 -20.69 5.47 25.09
CA SER A 24 -20.76 6.76 25.78
C SER A 24 -19.45 7.12 26.50
N LEU A 25 -18.52 7.72 25.76
CA LEU A 25 -17.41 8.47 26.35
C LEU A 25 -17.80 9.95 26.43
N PRO A 26 -17.59 10.61 27.59
CA PRO A 26 -18.07 11.96 27.84
C PRO A 26 -17.25 13.02 27.10
N VAL A 27 -17.99 13.97 26.54
CA VAL A 27 -17.52 15.28 26.08
C VAL A 27 -16.86 16.01 27.25
N ALA A 28 -15.56 16.28 27.17
CA ALA A 28 -14.88 17.22 28.03
C ALA A 28 -14.67 18.53 27.26
N VAL A 29 -15.61 19.46 27.47
CA VAL A 29 -15.46 20.88 27.15
C VAL A 29 -14.46 21.48 28.14
N LEU A 30 -13.37 22.08 27.67
CA LEU A 30 -12.66 23.10 28.44
C LEU A 30 -12.43 24.35 27.59
N THR A 31 -12.85 25.46 28.18
CA THR A 31 -13.09 26.78 27.62
C THR A 31 -11.83 27.66 27.58
N THR A 32 -11.62 28.31 26.44
CA THR A 32 -11.12 29.69 26.21
C THR A 32 -10.09 30.30 27.16
N ALA A 33 -8.91 30.66 26.61
CA ALA A 33 -8.18 31.86 26.98
C ALA A 33 -8.05 32.77 25.75
N VAL A 34 -8.72 33.92 25.84
CA VAL A 34 -8.65 35.05 24.90
C VAL A 34 -7.45 35.92 25.29
N PHE A 35 -6.55 36.19 24.34
CA PHE A 35 -5.68 37.37 24.41
C PHE A 35 -5.63 38.05 23.04
N ALA A 36 -6.40 39.14 22.93
CA ALA A 36 -6.19 40.25 21.99
C ALA A 36 -4.95 41.05 22.46
N ALA A 37 -4.20 41.83 21.69
CA ALA A 37 -4.11 42.22 20.29
C ALA A 37 -2.74 42.91 20.13
N THR A 38 -2.18 43.01 18.91
CA THR A 38 -1.87 44.33 18.30
C THR A 38 -1.47 44.18 16.83
N LEU A 39 -1.87 45.20 16.08
CA LEU A 39 -1.90 45.38 14.63
C LEU A 39 -0.53 45.74 14.02
N ALA A 40 -0.21 45.13 12.88
CA ALA A 40 0.45 45.72 11.70
C ALA A 40 0.35 44.65 10.59
N GLY A 41 -0.29 44.82 9.44
CA GLY A 41 -0.50 46.02 8.66
C GLY A 41 0.29 45.89 7.36
N CYS A 42 -0.23 45.13 6.38
CA CYS A 42 0.09 45.26 4.95
C CYS A 42 -0.92 44.43 4.14
N ALA A 43 -1.99 45.09 3.69
CA ALA A 43 -2.88 44.57 2.67
C ALA A 43 -2.33 44.94 1.27
N PRO A 44 -2.61 44.13 0.23
CA PRO A 44 -2.06 44.28 -1.10
C PRO A 44 -2.69 45.47 -1.86
N ALA A 45 -1.86 46.21 -2.59
CA ALA A 45 -2.34 47.27 -3.48
C ALA A 45 -3.02 46.67 -4.73
N PRO A 46 -4.19 47.17 -5.15
CA PRO A 46 -4.80 46.78 -6.42
C PRO A 46 -4.10 47.51 -7.57
N ALA A 47 -3.60 46.76 -8.56
CA ALA A 47 -3.14 47.32 -9.82
C ALA A 47 -4.34 47.57 -10.76
N PRO A 48 -4.33 48.69 -11.51
CA PRO A 48 -5.42 49.06 -12.41
C PRO A 48 -5.49 48.16 -13.65
N SER A 49 -6.71 47.79 -14.03
CA SER A 49 -7.03 47.25 -15.34
C SER A 49 -7.05 48.38 -16.37
N ASP A 50 -6.08 48.39 -17.28
CA ASP A 50 -6.20 49.10 -18.55
C ASP A 50 -6.24 48.07 -19.67
N SER A 51 -7.39 48.02 -20.33
CA SER A 51 -7.56 47.40 -21.64
C SER A 51 -7.05 48.36 -22.70
N ASP A 52 -5.99 48.01 -23.41
CA ASP A 52 -5.91 48.25 -24.86
C ASP A 52 -4.79 47.40 -25.48
N GLY A 53 -5.17 46.62 -26.49
CA GLY A 53 -4.26 45.74 -27.23
C GLY A 53 -3.32 46.53 -28.14
N PRO A 54 -2.20 45.89 -28.53
CA PRO A 54 -2.07 45.59 -29.94
C PRO A 54 -1.80 44.09 -30.17
N THR A 55 -2.45 43.58 -31.21
CA THR A 55 -2.29 42.25 -31.80
C THR A 55 -0.81 41.80 -31.84
N ALA A 56 -0.44 40.88 -30.95
CA ALA A 56 0.79 40.13 -31.05
C ALA A 56 0.60 39.02 -32.09
N ALA A 57 1.37 39.08 -33.16
CA ALA A 57 1.44 38.05 -34.17
C ALA A 57 1.73 36.69 -33.53
N ALA A 58 0.96 35.67 -33.92
CA ALA A 58 1.19 34.29 -33.53
C ALA A 58 2.59 33.85 -34.01
N ALA A 59 3.55 33.80 -33.08
CA ALA A 59 4.79 33.08 -33.29
C ALA A 59 4.46 31.59 -33.26
N THR A 60 4.64 30.93 -34.40
CA THR A 60 4.60 29.48 -34.53
C THR A 60 5.56 28.87 -33.49
N PRO A 61 5.15 27.90 -32.65
CA PRO A 61 6.08 27.23 -31.77
C PRO A 61 7.11 26.48 -32.63
N THR A 62 8.36 26.95 -32.60
CA THR A 62 9.48 26.14 -33.09
C THR A 62 9.53 24.89 -32.21
N PRO A 63 9.55 23.67 -32.79
CA PRO A 63 9.79 22.47 -32.01
C PRO A 63 11.12 22.63 -31.30
N SER A 64 11.09 22.75 -29.98
CA SER A 64 12.29 22.58 -29.18
C SER A 64 12.65 21.11 -29.31
N VAL A 65 13.69 20.83 -30.07
CA VAL A 65 14.38 19.53 -30.02
C VAL A 65 14.66 19.24 -28.54
N PRO A 66 14.26 18.07 -28.01
CA PRO A 66 14.68 17.67 -26.69
C PRO A 66 16.21 17.74 -26.66
N VAL A 67 16.76 18.43 -25.67
CA VAL A 67 18.15 18.20 -25.27
C VAL A 67 18.21 16.72 -24.97
N GLU A 68 19.10 16.02 -25.67
CA GLU A 68 19.45 14.62 -25.44
C GLU A 68 20.01 14.54 -24.02
N GLY A 69 19.11 14.49 -23.03
CA GLY A 69 19.45 14.03 -21.70
C GLY A 69 19.91 12.60 -21.88
N GLU A 70 21.07 12.27 -21.31
CA GLU A 70 21.62 10.92 -21.38
C GLU A 70 20.49 9.92 -21.16
N GLU A 71 20.09 9.22 -22.21
CA GLU A 71 19.18 8.10 -22.08
C GLU A 71 19.88 7.15 -21.13
N GLY A 72 19.35 7.03 -19.91
CA GLY A 72 19.77 5.99 -18.99
C GLY A 72 19.76 4.65 -19.73
N PRO A 73 20.61 3.69 -19.34
CA PRO A 73 20.75 2.46 -20.10
C PRO A 73 19.38 1.81 -20.29
N ALA A 74 19.05 1.53 -21.56
CA ALA A 74 17.79 0.92 -21.95
C ALA A 74 17.54 -0.33 -21.10
N LEU A 75 16.28 -0.53 -20.70
CA LEU A 75 15.87 -1.73 -19.96
C LEU A 75 16.09 -2.97 -20.84
N ASP A 76 16.78 -3.98 -20.32
CA ASP A 76 16.84 -5.30 -20.96
C ASP A 76 15.60 -6.10 -20.55
N MET A 77 14.51 -5.90 -21.31
CA MET A 77 13.23 -6.50 -20.98
C MET A 77 13.22 -8.02 -21.17
N GLU A 78 14.01 -8.55 -22.12
CA GLU A 78 14.08 -10.00 -22.33
C GLU A 78 14.77 -10.68 -21.14
N ALA A 79 15.88 -10.11 -20.67
CA ALA A 79 16.56 -10.61 -19.48
C ALA A 79 15.66 -10.52 -18.24
N ALA A 80 14.98 -9.38 -18.03
CA ALA A 80 14.07 -9.19 -16.91
C ALA A 80 12.89 -10.18 -16.91
N ILE A 81 12.32 -10.50 -18.08
CA ILE A 81 11.23 -11.47 -18.17
C ILE A 81 11.73 -12.88 -17.81
N LEU A 82 12.91 -13.28 -18.29
CA LEU A 82 13.50 -14.58 -17.95
C LEU A 82 13.80 -14.69 -16.45
N GLU A 83 14.45 -13.68 -15.88
CA GLU A 83 14.73 -13.62 -14.45
C GLU A 83 13.46 -13.69 -13.60
N ARG A 84 12.40 -12.98 -14.03
CA ARG A 84 11.09 -13.02 -13.36
C ARG A 84 10.52 -14.43 -13.33
N GLU A 85 10.59 -15.20 -14.42
CA GLU A 85 10.10 -16.59 -14.42
C GLU A 85 10.94 -17.49 -13.52
N GLU A 86 12.27 -17.33 -13.53
CA GLU A 86 13.17 -18.05 -12.61
C GLU A 86 12.87 -17.72 -11.15
N PHE A 87 12.61 -16.44 -10.85
CA PHE A 87 12.17 -16.00 -9.54
C PHE A 87 10.85 -16.67 -9.15
N LEU A 88 9.80 -16.58 -9.98
CA LEU A 88 8.49 -17.16 -9.67
C LEU A 88 8.56 -18.67 -9.42
N ASP A 89 9.39 -19.40 -10.17
CA ASP A 89 9.63 -20.83 -9.94
C ASP A 89 10.36 -21.10 -8.63
N ALA A 90 11.36 -20.28 -8.28
CA ALA A 90 12.09 -20.40 -7.02
C ALA A 90 11.19 -20.17 -5.78
N GLN A 91 10.17 -19.32 -5.90
CA GLN A 91 9.25 -18.99 -4.80
C GLN A 91 8.25 -20.13 -4.49
N GLN A 92 8.08 -21.10 -5.38
CA GLN A 92 7.26 -22.32 -5.20
C GLN A 92 5.78 -22.07 -4.84
N GLN A 93 5.27 -20.88 -5.17
CA GLN A 93 3.89 -20.51 -4.89
C GLN A 93 2.91 -21.14 -5.90
N PRO A 94 1.66 -21.46 -5.48
CA PRO A 94 0.65 -21.95 -6.40
C PRO A 94 0.26 -20.87 -7.42
N ARG A 95 0.07 -21.27 -8.68
CA ARG A 95 -0.36 -20.39 -9.79
C ARG A 95 -1.86 -20.53 -10.12
N ASP A 96 -2.61 -21.27 -9.31
CA ASP A 96 -4.03 -21.62 -9.57
C ASP A 96 -5.04 -20.73 -8.82
N GLY A 97 -4.57 -19.71 -8.10
CA GLY A 97 -5.39 -18.81 -7.28
C GLY A 97 -5.71 -19.34 -5.88
N SER A 98 -5.14 -20.48 -5.48
CA SER A 98 -5.15 -20.92 -4.07
C SER A 98 -4.41 -19.93 -3.17
N LEU A 99 -4.75 -19.93 -1.87
CA LEU A 99 -4.04 -19.10 -0.89
C LEU A 99 -2.54 -19.42 -0.89
N LEU A 100 -1.73 -18.36 -0.83
CA LEU A 100 -0.28 -18.48 -0.69
C LEU A 100 0.08 -18.90 0.73
N SER A 101 1.20 -19.60 0.85
CA SER A 101 1.78 -19.99 2.13
C SER A 101 3.29 -20.07 2.00
N ALA A 102 4.02 -19.82 3.09
CA ALA A 102 5.47 -19.79 3.05
C ALA A 102 6.05 -21.17 2.65
N LYS A 103 6.86 -21.19 1.59
CA LYS A 103 7.51 -22.39 1.04
C LYS A 103 9.01 -22.40 1.28
N THR A 104 9.68 -21.27 1.04
CA THR A 104 11.13 -21.14 1.24
C THR A 104 11.46 -20.79 2.70
N PRO A 105 12.68 -21.06 3.17
CA PRO A 105 13.12 -20.63 4.51
C PRO A 105 12.99 -19.11 4.72
N GLU A 106 13.27 -18.31 3.70
CA GLU A 106 13.21 -16.85 3.75
C GLU A 106 11.76 -16.37 3.91
N GLN A 107 10.83 -16.96 3.15
CA GLN A 107 9.39 -16.69 3.31
C GLN A 107 8.90 -17.11 4.71
N GLN A 108 9.38 -18.25 5.22
CA GLN A 108 8.99 -18.75 6.54
C GLN A 108 9.45 -17.81 7.66
N GLU A 109 10.67 -17.28 7.56
CA GLU A 109 11.20 -16.33 8.52
C GLU A 109 10.44 -15.00 8.47
N PHE A 110 10.20 -14.46 7.27
CA PHE A 110 9.37 -13.26 7.08
C PHE A 110 7.99 -13.42 7.76
N ILE A 111 7.29 -14.52 7.46
CA ILE A 111 5.97 -14.79 8.02
C ILE A 111 6.03 -15.03 9.53
N ALA A 112 7.06 -15.72 10.04
CA ALA A 112 7.22 -15.93 11.47
C ALA A 112 7.38 -14.60 12.23
N GLN A 113 8.17 -13.66 11.69
CA GLN A 113 8.35 -12.34 12.31
C GLN A 113 7.07 -11.49 12.26
N GLN A 114 6.37 -11.48 11.11
CA GLN A 114 5.09 -10.77 10.99
C GLN A 114 4.01 -11.35 11.91
N ARG A 115 3.96 -12.68 12.02
CA ARG A 115 3.05 -13.36 12.95
C ARG A 115 3.34 -12.98 14.39
N ALA A 116 4.59 -13.05 14.81
CA ALA A 116 4.99 -12.67 16.17
C ALA A 116 4.65 -11.19 16.47
N TYR A 117 4.87 -10.29 15.50
CA TYR A 117 4.53 -8.87 15.66
C TYR A 117 3.02 -8.64 15.83
N LEU A 118 2.18 -9.26 14.99
CA LEU A 118 0.72 -9.13 15.10
C LEU A 118 0.19 -9.73 16.41
N GLU A 119 0.67 -10.90 16.79
CA GLU A 119 0.26 -11.58 18.03
C GLU A 119 0.70 -10.79 19.28
N SER A 120 1.86 -10.11 19.23
CA SER A 120 2.31 -9.22 20.31
C SER A 120 1.38 -8.02 20.54
N GLN A 121 0.60 -7.64 19.52
CA GLN A 121 -0.41 -6.59 19.58
C GLN A 121 -1.80 -7.11 19.94
N GLY A 122 -1.93 -8.41 20.25
CA GLY A 122 -3.19 -9.05 20.61
C GLY A 122 -4.08 -9.42 19.41
N ALA A 123 -3.55 -9.35 18.18
CA ALA A 123 -4.24 -9.85 17.00
C ALA A 123 -4.07 -11.36 16.84
N THR A 124 -5.00 -12.02 16.14
CA THR A 124 -4.91 -13.44 15.79
C THR A 124 -4.40 -13.59 14.37
N TRP A 125 -3.45 -14.50 14.15
CA TRP A 125 -2.98 -14.83 12.81
C TRP A 125 -4.02 -15.62 12.00
N ALA A 126 -4.22 -15.22 10.74
CA ALA A 126 -5.09 -15.90 9.79
C ALA A 126 -4.33 -16.33 8.52
N PRO A 127 -4.70 -17.45 7.86
CA PRO A 127 -4.11 -17.86 6.59
C PRO A 127 -4.21 -16.79 5.49
N GLU A 128 -5.30 -16.02 5.47
CA GLU A 128 -5.51 -14.94 4.52
C GLU A 128 -4.50 -13.80 4.73
N THR A 129 -4.09 -13.54 5.98
CA THR A 129 -3.03 -12.58 6.30
C THR A 129 -1.71 -13.06 5.72
N GLU A 130 -1.34 -14.32 5.93
CA GLU A 130 -0.13 -14.90 5.32
C GLU A 130 -0.13 -14.77 3.81
N SER A 131 -1.25 -15.14 3.17
CA SER A 131 -1.39 -15.06 1.73
C SER A 131 -1.26 -13.63 1.21
N LEU A 132 -1.85 -12.66 1.91
CA LEU A 132 -1.75 -11.25 1.55
C LEU A 132 -0.31 -10.75 1.65
N LEU A 133 0.37 -11.01 2.77
CA LEU A 133 1.74 -10.52 2.98
C LEU A 133 2.73 -11.10 1.96
N LEU A 134 2.58 -12.39 1.64
CA LEU A 134 3.36 -13.01 0.57
C LEU A 134 3.03 -12.40 -0.79
N ALA A 135 1.75 -12.23 -1.13
CA ALA A 135 1.34 -11.67 -2.42
C ALA A 135 1.90 -10.26 -2.62
N THR A 136 1.75 -9.37 -1.63
CA THR A 136 2.28 -8.00 -1.72
C THR A 136 3.80 -7.98 -1.87
N THR A 137 4.52 -8.82 -1.11
CA THR A 137 5.98 -8.88 -1.18
C THR A 137 6.48 -9.42 -2.52
N LEU A 138 5.85 -10.49 -3.03
CA LEU A 138 6.21 -11.12 -4.29
C LEU A 138 5.93 -10.19 -5.49
N ASP A 139 4.82 -9.45 -5.46
CA ASP A 139 4.45 -8.43 -6.46
C ASP A 139 5.52 -7.31 -6.53
N ALA A 140 6.04 -6.88 -5.38
CA ALA A 140 7.11 -5.89 -5.31
C ALA A 140 8.45 -6.43 -5.84
N CYS A 141 8.84 -7.65 -5.46
CA CYS A 141 10.05 -8.29 -5.99
C CYS A 141 9.97 -8.49 -7.53
N GLU A 142 8.81 -8.90 -8.06
CA GLU A 142 8.57 -8.98 -9.50
C GLU A 142 8.70 -7.61 -10.16
N THR A 143 8.15 -6.57 -9.53
CA THR A 143 8.27 -5.19 -10.03
C THR A 143 9.72 -4.73 -10.06
N ALA A 144 10.53 -5.07 -9.06
CA ALA A 144 11.95 -4.74 -9.04
C ALA A 144 12.69 -5.39 -10.22
N ILE A 145 12.47 -6.69 -10.47
CA ILE A 145 13.05 -7.42 -11.60
C ILE A 145 12.65 -6.79 -12.93
N LEU A 146 11.35 -6.51 -13.12
CA LEU A 146 10.84 -5.90 -14.36
C LEU A 146 11.38 -4.48 -14.61
N ASN A 147 11.79 -3.78 -13.56
CA ASN A 147 12.49 -2.50 -13.65
C ASN A 147 14.03 -2.65 -13.66
N ASN A 148 14.55 -3.85 -13.92
CA ASN A 148 15.99 -4.16 -13.97
C ASN A 148 16.71 -3.81 -12.65
N HIS A 149 16.08 -4.11 -11.51
CA HIS A 149 16.61 -3.82 -10.17
C HIS A 149 16.93 -2.34 -9.92
N ARG A 150 16.25 -1.45 -10.66
CA ARG A 150 16.31 0.00 -10.48
C ARG A 150 14.98 0.46 -9.93
N THR A 151 14.98 1.00 -8.72
CA THR A 151 13.77 1.53 -8.10
C THR A 151 14.07 2.85 -7.43
N ASP A 152 13.27 3.86 -7.77
CA ASP A 152 13.22 5.17 -7.13
C ASP A 152 11.82 5.41 -6.57
N ALA A 153 11.60 6.61 -6.00
CA ALA A 153 10.31 7.00 -5.44
C ALA A 153 9.16 6.99 -6.47
N ASP A 154 9.44 7.33 -7.73
CA ASP A 154 8.44 7.36 -8.79
C ASP A 154 7.98 5.94 -9.17
N ILE A 155 8.92 5.00 -9.34
CA ILE A 155 8.62 3.58 -9.60
C ILE A 155 7.88 2.97 -8.41
N PHE A 156 8.34 3.25 -7.19
CA PHE A 156 7.68 2.78 -5.97
C PHE A 156 6.23 3.29 -5.86
N ALA A 157 6.02 4.59 -6.03
CA ALA A 157 4.70 5.21 -5.99
C ALA A 157 3.79 4.67 -7.10
N MET A 158 4.35 4.46 -8.30
CA MET A 158 3.63 3.84 -9.41
C MET A 158 3.19 2.42 -9.07
N HIS A 159 4.07 1.61 -8.47
CA HIS A 159 3.74 0.25 -8.03
C HIS A 159 2.59 0.26 -7.03
N VAL A 160 2.71 1.04 -5.94
CA VAL A 160 1.67 1.15 -4.90
C VAL A 160 0.33 1.59 -5.51
N ASN A 161 0.34 2.61 -6.36
CA ASN A 161 -0.88 3.17 -6.95
C ASN A 161 -1.54 2.26 -8.01
N SER A 162 -0.75 1.43 -8.71
CA SER A 162 -1.26 0.55 -9.77
C SER A 162 -1.53 -0.89 -9.33
N SER A 163 -0.99 -1.31 -8.18
CA SER A 163 -1.19 -2.66 -7.65
C SER A 163 -2.64 -2.90 -7.24
N PRO A 164 -3.33 -3.91 -7.81
CA PRO A 164 -4.69 -4.26 -7.39
C PRO A 164 -4.77 -4.68 -5.92
N ILE A 165 -3.68 -5.17 -5.33
CA ILE A 165 -3.62 -5.59 -3.93
C ILE A 165 -3.79 -4.37 -3.03
N PHE A 166 -3.02 -3.31 -3.29
CA PHE A 166 -3.13 -2.05 -2.56
C PHE A 166 -4.52 -1.43 -2.70
N ALA A 167 -5.06 -1.37 -3.92
CA ALA A 167 -6.40 -0.83 -4.15
C ALA A 167 -7.49 -1.57 -3.35
N GLN A 168 -7.42 -2.91 -3.30
CA GLN A 168 -8.41 -3.74 -2.61
C GLN A 168 -8.29 -3.71 -1.08
N VAL A 169 -7.08 -3.72 -0.56
CA VAL A 169 -6.83 -3.81 0.89
C VAL A 169 -7.00 -2.47 1.56
N THR A 170 -6.45 -1.41 0.98
CA THR A 170 -6.42 -0.07 1.59
C THR A 170 -7.72 0.68 1.37
N GLN A 171 -8.41 0.41 0.26
CA GLN A 171 -9.64 1.11 -0.14
C GLN A 171 -9.47 2.64 -0.15
N GLY A 172 -8.26 3.13 -0.44
CA GLY A 172 -7.90 4.55 -0.45
C GLY A 172 -7.60 5.15 0.93
N ASP A 173 -7.53 4.33 1.99
CA ASP A 173 -7.06 4.78 3.30
C ASP A 173 -5.52 4.91 3.31
N ALA A 174 -5.03 6.14 3.46
CA ALA A 174 -3.60 6.45 3.38
C ALA A 174 -2.78 5.77 4.50
N ALA A 175 -3.34 5.61 5.70
CA ALA A 175 -2.63 4.96 6.80
C ALA A 175 -2.50 3.44 6.55
N ALA A 176 -3.55 2.81 6.01
CA ALA A 176 -3.51 1.42 5.59
C ALA A 176 -2.54 1.21 4.41
N GLU A 177 -2.49 2.14 3.47
CA GLU A 177 -1.54 2.12 2.34
C GLU A 177 -0.09 2.17 2.82
N GLN A 178 0.24 3.17 3.65
CA GLN A 178 1.57 3.29 4.24
C GLN A 178 1.94 2.06 5.07
N GLY A 179 0.99 1.50 5.83
CA GLY A 179 1.20 0.29 6.63
C GLY A 179 1.48 -0.94 5.77
N LEU A 180 0.70 -1.15 4.70
CA LEU A 180 0.90 -2.26 3.77
C LEU A 180 2.22 -2.11 3.00
N ALA A 181 2.56 -0.90 2.57
CA ALA A 181 3.82 -0.57 1.93
C ALA A 181 5.02 -0.83 2.84
N SER A 182 4.91 -0.50 4.13
CA SER A 182 5.96 -0.82 5.11
C SER A 182 6.18 -2.32 5.26
N ILE A 183 5.09 -3.12 5.32
CA ILE A 183 5.19 -4.58 5.43
C ILE A 183 5.77 -5.19 4.15
N MET A 184 5.38 -4.68 2.98
CA MET A 184 5.93 -5.07 1.68
C MET A 184 7.46 -4.90 1.65
N VAL A 185 7.98 -3.71 1.96
CA VAL A 185 9.42 -3.43 2.01
C VAL A 185 10.12 -4.33 3.03
N PHE A 186 9.52 -4.52 4.21
CA PHE A 186 10.06 -5.45 5.19
C PHE A 186 10.17 -6.88 4.63
N GLY A 187 9.14 -7.37 3.93
CA GLY A 187 9.15 -8.67 3.28
C GLY A 187 10.22 -8.80 2.20
N MET A 188 10.48 -7.73 1.43
CA MET A 188 11.53 -7.73 0.40
C MET A 188 12.91 -7.99 0.99
N SER A 189 13.19 -7.54 2.22
CA SER A 189 14.47 -7.82 2.91
C SER A 189 14.74 -9.31 3.14
N PHE A 190 13.71 -10.16 3.04
CA PHE A 190 13.84 -11.63 3.09
C PHE A 190 13.80 -12.24 1.69
N VAL A 191 12.83 -11.83 0.87
CA VAL A 191 12.50 -12.53 -0.38
C VAL A 191 13.36 -12.08 -1.57
N CYS A 192 13.72 -10.81 -1.64
CA CYS A 192 14.57 -10.21 -2.68
C CYS A 192 15.53 -9.18 -2.06
N PRO A 193 16.49 -9.64 -1.23
CA PRO A 193 17.31 -8.75 -0.39
C PRO A 193 18.22 -7.80 -1.18
N SER A 194 18.52 -8.10 -2.45
CA SER A 194 19.27 -7.23 -3.35
C SER A 194 18.58 -5.89 -3.61
N ASP A 195 17.25 -5.88 -3.54
CA ASP A 195 16.41 -4.73 -3.90
C ASP A 195 15.91 -3.96 -2.68
N ALA A 196 15.98 -4.58 -1.50
CA ALA A 196 15.37 -4.08 -0.28
C ALA A 196 15.85 -2.68 0.11
N GLU A 197 17.15 -2.36 -0.04
CA GLU A 197 17.68 -1.05 0.32
C GLU A 197 17.13 0.08 -0.57
N GLN A 198 17.02 -0.16 -1.89
CA GLN A 198 16.44 0.82 -2.81
C GLN A 198 14.94 1.03 -2.52
N TRP A 199 14.22 -0.03 -2.21
CA TRP A 199 12.80 0.03 -1.88
C TRP A 199 12.52 0.70 -0.52
N ASP A 200 13.39 0.50 0.47
CA ASP A 200 13.34 1.20 1.76
C ASP A 200 13.62 2.71 1.61
N ALA A 201 14.61 3.07 0.79
CA ALA A 201 14.89 4.46 0.46
C ALA A 201 13.70 5.12 -0.25
N ALA A 202 13.12 4.45 -1.26
CA ALA A 202 11.95 4.95 -1.99
C ALA A 202 10.71 5.06 -1.08
N TYR A 203 10.47 4.09 -0.20
CA TYR A 203 9.42 4.17 0.82
C TYR A 203 9.59 5.39 1.72
N THR A 204 10.82 5.63 2.19
CA THR A 204 11.14 6.77 3.06
C THR A 204 10.95 8.10 2.33
N GLU A 205 11.26 8.18 1.04
CA GLU A 205 11.01 9.40 0.26
C GLU A 205 9.52 9.68 0.05
N VAL A 206 8.71 8.64 -0.15
CA VAL A 206 7.26 8.77 -0.39
C VAL A 206 6.48 9.03 0.91
N TYR A 207 6.88 8.44 2.04
CA TYR A 207 6.10 8.45 3.29
C TYR A 207 6.79 9.08 4.51
N GLY A 208 8.07 9.46 4.41
CA GLY A 208 8.89 9.97 5.52
C GLY A 208 8.77 11.46 5.82
#